data_AF-A0A7V9AE24-F1
#
_entry.id   AF-A0A7V9AE24-F1
#
_cell.length_a   1.000
_cell.length_b   1.000
_cell.length_c   1.000
_cell.angle_alpha   90.00
_cell.angle_beta   90.00
_cell.angle_gamma   90.00
#
_symmetry.space_group_name_H-M   'P 1'
#
loop_
_entity.id
_entity.type
_entity.pdbx_description
1 polymer ?
#
loop_
_entity_poly.entity_id
_entity_poly.type
_entity_poly.pdbx_seq_one_letter_code
_entity_poly.pdbx_strand_id
1 'polypeptide(L)'
;MLTRVRSLDSIEPLEADWERLADAVSAPPFARAGWIRAWNQAFGGGELTAVTVERDGRIAGLLPLLRRRGALVSPTNWHTPMFLP
;
A
#
# COMPACT_ATOMS: atom_id res chain seq x y z
N MET A 1 -7.68 2.95 23.27
CA MET A 1 -6.92 2.84 22.00
C MET A 1 -7.86 2.30 20.93
N LEU A 2 -8.28 3.13 19.99
CA LEU A 2 -9.20 2.71 18.92
C LEU A 2 -8.37 2.30 17.71
N THR A 3 -8.55 1.06 17.26
CA THR A 3 -7.98 0.57 16.00
C THR A 3 -9.11 0.42 14.99
N ARG A 4 -8.92 0.97 13.78
CA ARG A 4 -9.89 0.87 12.69
C ARG A 4 -9.23 0.29 11.45
N VAL A 5 -9.90 -0.66 10.80
CA VAL A 5 -9.49 -1.21 9.50
C VAL A 5 -10.38 -0.62 8.42
N ARG A 6 -9.80 -0.18 7.31
CA ARG A 6 -10.52 0.33 6.15
C ARG A 6 -9.99 -0.29 4.87
N SER A 7 -10.89 -0.46 3.90
CA SER A 7 -10.53 -0.78 2.52
C SER A 7 -10.85 0.41 1.64
N LEU A 8 -9.91 0.81 0.80
CA LEU A 8 -10.06 1.91 -0.15
C LEU A 8 -9.86 1.37 -1.57
N ASP A 9 -10.73 1.77 -2.49
CA ASP A 9 -10.65 1.36 -3.90
C ASP A 9 -9.51 2.03 -4.69
N SER A 10 -8.81 2.99 -4.07
CA SER A 10 -7.66 3.68 -4.67
C SER A 10 -6.61 4.05 -3.61
N ILE A 11 -5.38 4.33 -4.03
CA ILE A 11 -4.25 4.64 -3.13
C ILE A 11 -3.87 6.12 -3.08
N GLU A 12 -4.33 6.93 -4.04
CA GLU A 12 -3.99 8.35 -4.18
C GLU A 12 -4.30 9.16 -2.92
N PRO A 13 -5.44 8.96 -2.21
CA PRO A 13 -5.70 9.69 -0.97
C PRO A 13 -4.73 9.34 0.17
N LEU A 14 -4.03 8.22 0.06
CA LEU A 14 -3.16 7.68 1.11
C LEU A 14 -1.69 8.08 0.92
N GLU A 15 -1.30 8.67 -0.22
CA GLU A 15 0.11 8.87 -0.57
C GLU A 15 0.88 9.64 0.52
N ALA A 16 0.32 10.73 1.04
CA ALA A 16 0.98 11.54 2.08
C ALA A 16 1.11 10.79 3.42
N ASP A 17 0.09 10.02 3.81
CA ASP A 17 0.12 9.21 5.03
C ASP A 17 1.11 8.04 4.90
N TRP A 18 1.15 7.42 3.72
CA TRP A 18 2.04 6.32 3.39
C TRP A 18 3.50 6.78 3.41
N GLU A 19 3.85 7.89 2.74
CA GLU A 19 5.23 8.39 2.77
C GLU A 19 5.68 8.73 4.19
N ARG A 20 4.81 9.32 5.01
CA ARG A 20 5.12 9.58 6.43
C ARG A 20 5.37 8.30 7.22
N LEU A 21 4.54 7.27 7.02
CA LEU A 21 4.71 5.98 7.67
C LEU A 21 6.01 5.30 7.21
N ALA A 22 6.26 5.32 5.90
CA ALA A 22 7.47 4.80 5.27
C ALA A 22 8.73 5.46 5.85
N ASP A 23 8.73 6.78 6.03
CA ASP A 23 9.84 7.49 6.68
C ASP A 23 9.98 7.08 8.15
N ALA A 24 8.88 7.00 8.90
CA ALA A 24 8.89 6.64 10.31
C ALA A 24 9.47 5.23 10.57
N VAL A 25 9.28 4.30 9.64
CA VAL A 25 9.80 2.91 9.74
C VAL A 25 11.05 2.68 8.90
N SER A 26 11.62 3.73 8.30
CA SER A 26 12.76 3.63 7.38
C SER A 26 12.55 2.59 6.27
N ALA A 27 11.36 2.59 5.68
CA ALA A 27 10.99 1.66 4.62
C ALA A 27 11.92 1.80 3.40
N PRO A 28 12.34 0.67 2.80
CA PRO A 28 13.07 0.65 1.55
C PRO A 28 12.22 1.25 0.43
N PRO A 29 12.85 1.74 -0.66
CA PRO A 29 12.16 2.39 -1.76
C PRO A 29 10.99 1.57 -2.34
N PHE A 30 11.10 0.24 -2.33
CA PHE A 30 10.13 -0.66 -2.94
C PHE A 30 8.80 -0.77 -2.20
N ALA A 31 8.76 -0.33 -0.94
CA ALA A 31 7.55 -0.33 -0.12
C ALA A 31 6.86 1.05 -0.08
N ARG A 32 7.35 2.02 -0.86
CA ARG A 32 6.79 3.39 -0.93
C ARG A 32 5.72 3.50 -2.00
N ALA A 33 4.82 4.46 -1.83
CA ALA A 33 3.69 4.69 -2.74
C ALA A 33 4.18 4.94 -4.17
N GLY A 34 5.23 5.77 -4.31
CA GLY A 34 5.82 6.11 -5.61
C GLY A 34 6.32 4.89 -6.40
N TRP A 35 6.97 3.93 -5.72
CA TRP A 35 7.44 2.71 -6.38
C TRP A 35 6.28 1.79 -6.77
N ILE A 36 5.34 1.54 -5.86
CA ILE A 36 4.19 0.67 -6.13
C ILE A 36 3.36 1.21 -7.30
N ARG A 37 3.12 2.52 -7.35
CA ARG A 37 2.42 3.17 -8.46
C ARG A 37 3.15 3.01 -9.79
N ALA A 38 4.45 3.33 -9.82
CA ALA A 38 5.27 3.19 -11.02
C ALA A 38 5.34 1.74 -11.51
N TRP A 39 5.50 0.79 -10.59
CA TRP A 39 5.52 -0.64 -10.90
C TRP A 39 4.18 -1.11 -11.47
N ASN A 40 3.05 -0.72 -10.88
CA ASN A 40 1.74 -1.10 -11.40
C ASN A 40 1.50 -0.56 -12.81
N GLN A 41 1.87 0.71 -13.04
CA GLN A 41 1.76 1.34 -14.36
C GLN A 41 2.57 0.59 -15.42
N ALA A 42 3.77 0.11 -15.08
CA ALA A 42 4.64 -0.60 -16.00
C ALA A 42 4.28 -2.09 -16.18
N PHE A 43 3.83 -2.77 -15.12
CA PHE A 43 3.77 -4.24 -15.08
C PHE A 43 2.50 -4.84 -14.47
N GLY A 44 1.79 -4.12 -13.61
CA GLY A 44 0.75 -4.72 -12.76
C GLY A 44 -0.56 -5.03 -13.49
N GLY A 45 -0.94 -4.19 -14.46
CA GLY A 45 -2.10 -4.44 -15.34
C GLY A 45 -3.42 -4.60 -14.58
N GLY A 46 -3.57 -3.92 -13.44
CA GLY A 46 -4.76 -3.90 -12.59
C GLY A 46 -4.91 -2.59 -11.82
N GLU A 47 -5.97 -2.47 -11.04
CA GLU A 47 -6.25 -1.27 -10.25
C GLU A 47 -5.64 -1.40 -8.85
N LEU A 48 -4.92 -0.37 -8.40
CA LEU A 48 -4.36 -0.32 -7.05
C LEU A 48 -5.44 0.04 -6.05
N THR A 49 -5.56 -0.78 -5.02
CA THR A 49 -6.46 -0.62 -3.87
C THR A 49 -5.62 -0.83 -2.60
N ALA A 50 -6.13 -0.42 -1.44
CA ALA A 50 -5.40 -0.60 -0.18
C ALA A 50 -6.32 -1.01 0.96
N VAL A 51 -5.74 -1.79 1.88
CA VAL A 51 -6.28 -1.98 3.23
C VAL A 51 -5.39 -1.20 4.19
N THR A 52 -5.99 -0.39 5.05
CA THR A 52 -5.28 0.42 6.03
C THR A 52 -5.68 0.05 7.45
N VAL A 53 -4.75 0.19 8.37
CA VAL A 53 -4.98 0.15 9.81
C VAL A 53 -4.73 1.55 10.35
N GLU A 54 -5.74 2.14 10.96
CA GLU A 54 -5.64 3.41 11.66
C GLU A 54 -5.57 3.16 13.17
N ARG A 55 -4.65 3.84 13.84
CA ARG A 55 -4.57 3.92 15.30
C ARG A 55 -4.59 5.38 15.72
N ASP A 56 -5.55 5.70 16.59
CA ASP A 56 -5.73 7.06 17.14
C ASP A 56 -5.76 8.15 16.03
N GLY A 57 -6.45 7.85 14.93
CA GLY A 57 -6.65 8.75 13.79
C GLY A 57 -5.48 8.85 12.81
N ARG A 58 -4.44 8.02 12.95
CA ARG A 58 -3.29 7.99 12.02
C ARG A 58 -3.11 6.62 11.41
N ILE A 59 -2.70 6.56 10.15
CA ILE A 59 -2.34 5.29 9.51
C ILE A 59 -1.10 4.72 10.23
N ALA A 60 -1.24 3.50 10.72
CA ALA A 60 -0.21 2.73 11.40
C ALA A 60 0.09 1.40 10.67
N GLY A 61 -0.62 1.14 9.59
CA GLY A 61 -0.47 -0.04 8.74
C GLY A 61 -1.04 0.21 7.36
N LEU A 62 -0.34 -0.15 6.29
CA LEU A 62 -0.85 -0.07 4.91
C LEU A 62 -0.48 -1.31 4.10
N LEU A 63 -1.50 -1.95 3.52
CA LEU A 63 -1.36 -3.10 2.63
C LEU A 63 -1.87 -2.74 1.23
N PRO A 64 -0.99 -2.44 0.25
CA PRO A 64 -1.41 -2.22 -1.12
C PRO A 64 -1.74 -3.55 -1.79
N LEU A 65 -2.79 -3.54 -2.60
CA LEU A 65 -3.31 -4.70 -3.32
C LEU A 65 -3.64 -4.31 -4.76
N LEU A 66 -3.66 -5.29 -5.64
CA LEU A 66 -4.10 -5.14 -7.02
C LEU A 66 -5.41 -5.87 -7.24
N ARG A 67 -6.39 -5.18 -7.78
CA ARG A 67 -7.62 -5.79 -8.27
C ARG A 67 -7.43 -6.21 -9.71
N ARG A 68 -7.53 -7.52 -9.96
CA ARG A 68 -7.39 -8.09 -11.30
C ARG A 68 -8.23 -9.36 -11.44
N ARG A 69 -9.02 -9.47 -12.51
CA ARG A 69 -9.83 -10.66 -12.85
C ARG A 69 -10.69 -11.17 -11.68
N GLY A 70 -11.32 -10.25 -10.94
CA GLY A 70 -12.18 -10.58 -9.80
C GLY A 70 -11.45 -11.00 -8.52
N ALA A 71 -10.12 -10.90 -8.47
CA ALA A 71 -9.31 -11.21 -7.29
C ALA A 71 -8.53 -9.99 -6.79
N LEU A 72 -8.21 -10.00 -5.50
CA LEU A 72 -7.20 -9.12 -4.89
C LEU A 72 -5.89 -9.89 -4.80
N VAL A 73 -4.83 -9.35 -5.38
CA VAL A 73 -3.50 -9.98 -5.40
C VAL A 73 -2.45 -9.02 -4.87
N SER A 74 -1.33 -9.58 -4.42
CA SER A 74 -0.19 -8.80 -3.98
C SER A 74 0.47 -8.07 -5.17
N PRO A 75 0.85 -6.77 -5.03
CA PRO A 75 1.75 -6.08 -5.96
C PRO A 75 3.23 -6.46 -5.77
N THR A 76 3.55 -7.43 -4.91
CA THR A 76 4.91 -7.95 -4.71
C THR A 76 5.24 -9.03 -5.73
N ASN A 77 6.52 -9.19 -6.05
CA ASN A 77 7.01 -10.27 -6.91
C ASN A 77 8.25 -10.91 -6.28
N TRP A 78 8.88 -11.85 -6.98
CA TRP A 78 10.04 -12.57 -6.48
C TRP A 78 11.29 -11.70 -6.27
N HIS A 79 11.39 -10.53 -6.92
CA HIS A 79 12.46 -9.57 -6.68
C HIS A 79 12.23 -8.74 -5.42
N THR A 80 10.98 -8.47 -5.05
CA THR A 80 10.60 -7.66 -3.89
C THR A 80 9.41 -8.28 -3.14
N PRO A 81 9.59 -9.45 -2.49
CA PRO A 81 8.49 -10.23 -1.90
C PRO A 81 8.10 -9.73 -0.51
N MET A 82 7.95 -8.42 -0.32
CA MET A 82 7.78 -7.82 1.00
C MET A 82 6.66 -6.78 1.05
N PHE A 83 5.94 -6.81 2.16
CA PHE A 83 5.14 -5.70 2.66
C PHE A 83 5.80 -5.17 3.92
N LEU A 84 5.65 -3.88 4.17
CA LEU A 84 6.10 -3.26 5.41
C LEU A 84 4.93 -2.54 6.08
N PRO A 85 5.03 -2.27 7.39
CA PRO A 85 3.98 -1.64 8.16
C PRO A 85 3.52 -0.34 7.51
#